data_AF-M0G4E8-F1
#
_entry.id   AF-M0G4E8-F1
#
_cell.length_a   1.000
_cell.length_b   1.000
_cell.length_c   1.000
_cell.angle_alpha   90.00
_cell.angle_beta   90.00
_cell.angle_gamma   90.00
#
_symmetry.space_group_name_H-M   'P 1'
#
loop_
_entity.id
_entity.type
_entity.pdbx_description
1 polymer ?
#
loop_
_entity_poly.entity_id
_entity_poly.type
_entity_poly.pdbx_seq_one_letter_code
_entity_poly.pdbx_strand_id
1 'polypeptide(L)'
;MLWQTALRSDELSRIRIDNIDFEERDIKIRSSKLNKKDHPRLYHRHVWWEKNLDQLMFKWLETHRSRSSKYAEESPYLFLTTHSEQMRPSHISRIVKEAAHAAGIQEPLTRESSGAVEQWLITGHRLRHSRITQLVNETDMDLNWVRMMAGHAKIDTTLQYVREDWGLAHDAYHDATEG
;
A
#
# COMPACT_ATOMS: atom_id res chain seq x y z
N MET A 1 5.30 -5.64 0.94
CA MET A 1 4.06 -5.16 1.58
C MET A 1 3.51 -3.85 1.01
N LEU A 2 4.22 -2.70 1.11
CA LEU A 2 3.69 -1.40 0.60
C LEU A 2 3.26 -1.45 -0.87
N TRP A 3 4.12 -1.98 -1.73
CA TRP A 3 3.81 -2.17 -3.15
C TRP A 3 2.52 -2.97 -3.34
N GLN A 4 2.44 -4.19 -2.81
CA GLN A 4 1.32 -5.11 -3.10
C GLN A 4 -0.02 -4.65 -2.50
N THR A 5 -0.01 -4.09 -1.30
CA THR A 5 -1.22 -3.70 -0.57
C THR A 5 -1.70 -2.29 -0.90
N ALA A 6 -0.85 -1.50 -1.58
CA ALA A 6 -1.05 -0.07 -1.83
C ALA A 6 -1.41 0.74 -0.56
N LEU A 7 -1.08 0.30 0.66
CA LEU A 7 -1.47 1.01 1.88
C LEU A 7 -0.80 2.38 2.02
N ARG A 8 -1.47 3.31 2.72
CA ARG A 8 -0.80 4.52 3.20
C ARG A 8 0.15 4.15 4.33
N SER A 9 1.25 4.90 4.50
CA SER A 9 2.21 4.66 5.60
C SER A 9 1.53 4.66 6.97
N ASP A 10 0.49 5.47 7.16
CA ASP A 10 -0.25 5.50 8.42
C ASP A 10 -1.17 4.28 8.62
N GLU A 11 -1.75 3.72 7.56
CA GLU A 11 -2.46 2.43 7.64
C GLU A 11 -1.48 1.31 7.97
N LEU A 12 -0.35 1.25 7.27
CA LEU A 12 0.68 0.24 7.48
C LEU A 12 1.21 0.27 8.92
N SER A 13 1.43 1.48 9.47
CA SER A 13 1.90 1.66 10.85
C SER A 13 0.92 1.14 11.92
N ARG A 14 -0.35 0.95 11.56
CA ARG A 14 -1.43 0.56 12.47
C ARG A 14 -1.87 -0.89 12.30
N ILE A 15 -1.25 -1.65 11.39
CA ILE A 15 -1.56 -3.08 11.25
C ILE A 15 -1.21 -3.79 12.56
N ARG A 16 -2.18 -4.51 13.09
CA ARG A 16 -2.01 -5.42 14.23
C ARG A 16 -1.98 -6.86 13.73
N ILE A 17 -1.19 -7.69 14.40
CA ILE A 17 -0.97 -9.09 13.99
C ILE A 17 -2.28 -9.88 14.02
N ASP A 18 -3.15 -9.58 15.00
CA ASP A 18 -4.48 -10.21 15.16
C ASP A 18 -5.50 -9.85 14.06
N ASN A 19 -5.17 -8.91 13.16
CA ASN A 19 -5.99 -8.58 12.00
C ASN A 19 -5.49 -9.23 10.71
N ILE A 20 -4.48 -10.10 10.78
CA ILE A 20 -3.89 -10.76 9.63
C ILE A 20 -4.37 -12.21 9.57
N ASP A 21 -4.95 -12.58 8.44
CA ASP A 21 -5.18 -13.97 8.06
C ASP A 21 -4.07 -14.40 7.09
N PHE A 22 -3.18 -15.27 7.55
CA PHE A 22 -2.03 -15.72 6.76
C PHE A 22 -2.40 -16.78 5.71
N GLU A 23 -3.48 -17.53 5.93
CA GLU A 23 -3.94 -18.53 4.97
C GLU A 23 -4.59 -17.84 3.78
N GLU A 24 -5.44 -16.85 4.05
CA GLU A 24 -6.17 -16.08 3.03
C GLU A 24 -5.39 -14.85 2.52
N ARG A 25 -4.22 -14.56 3.09
CA ARG A 25 -3.39 -13.39 2.75
C ARG A 25 -4.13 -12.07 2.91
N ASP A 26 -4.98 -12.01 3.92
CA ASP A 26 -5.90 -10.91 4.15
C ASP A 26 -5.42 -10.08 5.34
N ILE A 27 -5.48 -8.76 5.20
CA ILE A 27 -5.28 -7.83 6.30
C ILE A 27 -6.50 -6.93 6.41
N LYS A 28 -7.21 -7.06 7.53
CA LYS A 28 -8.25 -6.12 7.91
C LYS A 28 -7.62 -4.85 8.48
N ILE A 29 -7.90 -3.72 7.85
CA ILE A 29 -7.34 -2.43 8.25
C ILE A 29 -8.42 -1.36 8.39
N ARG A 30 -8.12 -0.35 9.21
CA ARG A 30 -8.92 0.86 9.31
C ARG A 30 -8.40 1.91 8.34
N SER A 31 -9.27 2.38 7.45
CA SER A 31 -8.94 3.39 6.46
C SER A 31 -8.48 4.71 7.09
N SER A 32 -7.42 5.29 6.53
CA SER A 32 -7.03 6.67 6.80
C SER A 32 -8.01 7.63 6.15
N LYS A 33 -8.18 8.80 6.74
CA LYS A 33 -8.97 9.92 6.18
C LYS A 33 -10.47 9.64 5.99
N LEU A 34 -10.97 8.46 6.39
CA LEU A 34 -12.39 8.13 6.41
C LEU A 34 -12.87 8.03 7.86
N ASN A 35 -14.12 8.42 8.08
CA ASN A 35 -14.78 8.27 9.37
C ASN A 35 -15.96 7.29 9.26
N LYS A 36 -16.30 6.64 10.38
CA LYS A 36 -17.33 5.60 10.44
C LYS A 36 -18.73 6.13 10.12
N LYS A 37 -19.02 7.39 10.45
CA LYS A 37 -20.33 8.02 10.25
C LYS A 37 -20.65 8.15 8.76
N ASP A 38 -19.71 8.73 8.00
CA ASP A 38 -19.92 9.05 6.58
C ASP A 38 -19.57 7.87 5.66
N HIS A 39 -18.70 6.95 6.12
CA HIS A 39 -18.20 5.84 5.30
C HIS A 39 -18.26 4.49 6.03
N PRO A 40 -19.43 4.05 6.54
CA PRO A 40 -19.53 2.85 7.37
C PRO A 40 -19.02 1.58 6.69
N ARG A 41 -19.20 1.46 5.37
CA ARG A 41 -18.78 0.31 4.55
C ARG A 41 -17.31 0.34 4.10
N LEU A 42 -16.60 1.45 4.31
CA LEU A 42 -15.21 1.62 3.87
C LEU A 42 -14.28 2.01 5.03
N TYR A 43 -14.84 2.28 6.22
CA TYR A 43 -14.09 2.64 7.40
C TYR A 43 -13.14 1.51 7.84
N HIS A 44 -13.62 0.27 7.79
CA HIS A 44 -12.78 -0.92 7.78
C HIS A 44 -12.81 -1.53 6.39
N ARG A 45 -11.65 -1.97 5.91
CA ARG A 45 -11.51 -2.63 4.62
C ARG A 45 -10.46 -3.72 4.69
N HIS A 46 -10.43 -4.55 3.65
CA HIS A 46 -9.48 -5.62 3.49
C HIS A 46 -8.47 -5.24 2.40
N VAL A 47 -7.22 -5.65 2.59
CA VAL A 47 -6.17 -5.59 1.58
C VAL A 47 -5.43 -6.92 1.58
N TRP A 48 -4.89 -7.29 0.42
CA TRP A 48 -4.25 -8.58 0.23
C TRP A 48 -2.80 -8.45 -0.20
N TRP A 49 -2.05 -9.53 -0.07
CA TRP A 49 -0.68 -9.64 -0.58
C TRP A 49 -0.47 -10.91 -1.42
N GLU A 50 0.62 -10.94 -2.19
CA GLU A 50 0.92 -12.01 -3.14
C GLU A 50 1.81 -13.11 -2.51
N LYS A 51 1.79 -14.32 -3.08
CA LYS A 51 2.57 -15.50 -2.61
C LYS A 51 4.06 -15.26 -2.37
N ASN A 52 4.68 -14.41 -3.17
CA ASN A 52 6.09 -14.04 -3.01
C ASN A 52 6.40 -13.31 -1.68
N LEU A 53 5.41 -12.79 -0.95
CA LEU A 53 5.64 -12.07 0.31
C LEU A 53 5.56 -12.98 1.55
N ASP A 54 5.06 -14.22 1.43
CA ASP A 54 4.84 -15.11 2.59
C ASP A 54 6.11 -15.41 3.35
N GLN A 55 7.17 -15.79 2.64
CA GLN A 55 8.43 -16.15 3.26
C GLN A 55 9.02 -14.95 4.01
N LEU A 56 8.84 -13.73 3.49
CA LEU A 56 9.31 -12.51 4.14
C LEU A 56 8.45 -12.19 5.38
N MET A 57 7.13 -12.37 5.31
CA MET A 57 6.23 -12.18 6.45
C MET A 57 6.51 -13.18 7.58
N PHE A 58 6.63 -14.46 7.23
CA PHE A 58 6.97 -15.52 8.17
C PHE A 58 8.32 -15.26 8.84
N LYS A 59 9.38 -15.01 8.05
CA LYS A 59 10.72 -14.72 8.60
C LYS A 59 10.73 -13.45 9.47
N TRP A 60 9.92 -12.45 9.11
CA TRP A 60 9.76 -11.26 9.94
C TRP A 60 9.18 -11.62 11.30
N LEU A 61 8.05 -12.31 11.34
CA LEU A 61 7.32 -12.62 12.58
C LEU A 61 8.07 -13.61 13.46
N GLU A 62 8.61 -14.68 12.89
CA GLU A 62 9.22 -15.78 13.64
C GLU A 62 10.66 -15.49 14.10
N THR A 63 11.34 -14.53 13.47
CA THR A 63 12.78 -14.35 13.71
C THR A 63 13.22 -12.90 13.79
N HIS A 64 12.97 -12.10 12.76
CA HIS A 64 13.54 -10.75 12.74
C HIS A 64 12.90 -9.83 13.76
N ARG A 65 11.59 -9.93 13.97
CA ARG A 65 10.83 -9.05 14.86
C ARG A 65 11.30 -9.16 16.32
N SER A 66 11.46 -10.37 16.84
CA SER A 66 11.99 -10.63 18.19
C SER A 66 13.47 -10.27 18.34
N ARG A 67 14.29 -10.52 17.31
CA ARG A 67 15.71 -10.16 17.33
C ARG A 67 15.97 -8.66 17.21
N SER A 68 15.06 -7.92 16.58
CA SER A 68 15.24 -6.49 16.32
C SER A 68 14.66 -5.59 17.42
N SER A 69 13.88 -6.12 18.36
CA SER A 69 13.24 -5.28 19.37
C SER A 69 12.84 -6.02 20.64
N LYS A 70 13.15 -5.41 21.78
CA LYS A 70 12.68 -5.87 23.10
C LYS A 70 11.15 -5.80 23.27
N TYR A 71 10.45 -5.07 22.40
CA TYR A 71 8.99 -4.93 22.45
C TYR A 71 8.25 -6.03 21.67
N ALA A 72 8.96 -6.97 21.04
CA ALA A 72 8.34 -7.91 20.13
C ALA A 72 7.27 -8.79 20.79
N GLU A 73 7.54 -9.35 21.97
CA GLU A 73 6.61 -10.27 22.61
C GLU A 73 5.29 -9.60 23.01
N GLU A 74 5.32 -8.31 23.39
CA GLU A 74 4.15 -7.60 23.92
C GLU A 74 3.46 -6.71 22.87
N SER A 75 4.19 -6.24 21.85
CA SER A 75 3.63 -5.33 20.86
C SER A 75 2.57 -6.05 20.01
N PRO A 76 1.36 -5.48 19.89
CA PRO A 76 0.33 -6.04 19.00
C PRO A 76 0.56 -5.67 17.54
N TYR A 77 1.50 -4.76 17.23
CA TYR A 77 1.69 -4.21 15.89
C TYR A 77 2.62 -5.07 15.04
N LEU A 78 2.30 -5.17 13.75
CA LEU A 78 3.11 -5.90 12.77
C LEU A 78 4.52 -5.31 12.67
N PHE A 79 4.62 -3.98 12.54
CA PHE A 79 5.89 -3.27 12.46
C PHE A 79 6.17 -2.46 13.72
N LEU A 80 7.34 -2.70 14.27
CA LEU A 80 7.88 -2.06 15.46
C LEU A 80 9.29 -1.54 15.16
N THR A 81 9.92 -0.90 16.15
CA THR A 81 11.31 -0.45 16.04
C THR A 81 12.11 -0.94 17.25
N THR A 82 13.43 -0.79 17.20
CA THR A 82 14.32 -1.05 18.35
C THR A 82 13.93 -0.25 19.60
N HIS A 83 13.27 0.91 19.42
CA HIS A 83 12.97 1.86 20.50
C HIS A 83 11.47 2.05 20.78
N SER A 84 10.57 1.43 20.00
CA SER A 84 9.12 1.58 20.17
C SER A 84 8.34 0.37 19.69
N GLU A 85 7.28 0.02 20.43
CA GLU A 85 6.31 -1.01 20.10
C GLU A 85 5.57 -0.78 18.76
N GLN A 86 5.49 0.47 18.29
CA GLN A 86 4.80 0.82 17.04
C GLN A 86 5.70 1.68 16.16
N MET A 87 5.92 1.24 14.92
CA MET A 87 6.66 2.03 13.95
C MET A 87 5.84 3.24 13.49
N ARG A 88 6.41 4.46 13.56
CA ARG A 88 5.74 5.68 13.08
C ARG A 88 5.62 5.72 11.55
N PRO A 89 4.57 6.36 10.98
CA PRO A 89 4.42 6.50 9.53
C PRO A 89 5.60 7.17 8.83
N SER A 90 6.22 8.17 9.48
CA SER A 90 7.41 8.85 8.97
C SER A 90 8.63 7.93 8.87
N HIS A 91 8.75 6.97 9.80
CA HIS A 91 9.84 5.98 9.79
C HIS A 91 9.67 5.01 8.60
N ILE A 92 8.45 4.55 8.33
CA ILE A 92 8.14 3.74 7.13
C ILE A 92 8.54 4.48 5.86
N SER A 93 8.14 5.75 5.74
CA SER A 93 8.50 6.57 4.58
C SER A 93 10.01 6.77 4.43
N ARG A 94 10.74 6.85 5.55
CA ARG A 94 12.21 6.92 5.54
C ARG A 94 12.84 5.61 5.08
N ILE A 95 12.38 4.46 5.58
CA ILE A 95 12.85 3.13 5.15
C ILE A 95 12.73 2.96 3.63
N VAL A 96 11.60 3.38 3.05
CA VAL A 96 11.42 3.32 1.58
C VAL A 96 12.46 4.15 0.84
N LYS A 97 12.72 5.37 1.30
CA LYS A 97 13.72 6.25 0.68
C LYS A 97 15.13 5.68 0.81
N GLU A 98 15.49 5.20 2.00
CA GLU A 98 16.79 4.58 2.28
C GLU A 98 17.00 3.32 1.44
N ALA A 99 15.98 2.47 1.31
CA ALA A 99 16.04 1.28 0.45
C ALA A 99 16.25 1.65 -1.02
N ALA A 100 15.58 2.71 -1.51
CA ALA A 100 15.77 3.20 -2.87
C ALA A 100 17.17 3.77 -3.10
N HIS A 101 17.73 4.49 -2.13
CA HIS A 101 19.12 4.97 -2.17
C HIS A 101 20.12 3.82 -2.18
N ALA A 102 19.93 2.83 -1.30
CA ALA A 102 20.79 1.65 -1.22
C ALA A 102 20.76 0.81 -2.51
N ALA A 103 19.62 0.80 -3.20
CA ALA A 103 19.47 0.14 -4.50
C ALA A 103 19.97 0.99 -5.69
N GLY A 104 20.42 2.23 -5.47
CA GLY A 104 20.92 3.10 -6.53
C GLY A 104 19.87 3.62 -7.51
N ILE A 105 18.58 3.52 -7.16
CA ILE A 105 17.45 3.89 -8.02
C ILE A 105 16.71 5.16 -7.56
N GLN A 106 17.22 5.80 -6.50
CA GLN A 106 16.61 7.01 -5.97
C GLN A 106 17.13 8.27 -6.67
N GLU A 107 16.20 9.12 -7.10
CA GLU A 107 16.51 10.37 -7.79
C GLU A 107 15.63 11.52 -7.27
N PRO A 108 16.07 12.78 -7.31
CA PRO A 108 15.23 13.94 -7.06
C PRO A 108 14.18 14.08 -8.16
N LEU A 109 12.90 14.15 -7.78
CA LEU A 109 11.82 14.45 -8.71
C LEU A 109 11.72 15.96 -8.97
N THR A 110 11.64 16.72 -7.89
CA THR A 110 11.60 18.19 -7.93
C THR A 110 12.67 18.75 -7.03
N ARG A 111 13.11 19.96 -7.37
CA ARG A 111 14.07 20.72 -6.61
C ARG A 111 13.50 22.10 -6.34
N GLU A 112 13.80 22.62 -5.16
CA GLU A 112 13.54 24.02 -4.84
C GLU A 112 14.44 24.94 -5.68
N SER A 113 14.12 26.23 -5.71
CA SER A 113 14.98 27.26 -6.31
C SER A 113 16.39 27.30 -5.70
N SER A 114 16.53 26.86 -4.44
CA SER A 114 17.80 26.71 -3.72
C SER A 114 18.67 25.54 -4.23
N GLY A 115 18.12 24.66 -5.08
CA GLY A 115 18.75 23.40 -5.52
C GLY A 115 18.52 22.23 -4.56
N ALA A 116 17.96 22.45 -3.37
CA ALA A 116 17.59 21.41 -2.42
C ALA A 116 16.52 20.47 -2.99
N VAL A 117 16.57 19.20 -2.60
CA VAL A 117 15.57 18.22 -3.04
C VAL A 117 14.26 18.45 -2.30
N GLU A 118 13.23 18.86 -3.03
CA GLU A 118 11.88 19.08 -2.49
C GLU A 118 11.13 17.74 -2.44
N GLN A 119 11.18 16.97 -3.52
CA GLN A 119 10.51 15.67 -3.63
C GLN A 119 11.45 14.60 -4.19
N TRP A 120 11.39 13.41 -3.59
CA TRP A 120 12.12 12.23 -4.05
C TRP A 120 11.28 11.39 -5.00
N LEU A 121 11.92 10.74 -5.98
CA LEU A 121 11.29 9.91 -6.98
C LEU A 121 10.57 8.73 -6.35
N ILE A 122 11.23 7.99 -5.46
CA ILE A 122 10.70 6.80 -4.82
C ILE A 122 10.30 7.12 -3.38
N THR A 123 8.99 7.07 -3.11
CA THR A 123 8.39 7.29 -1.79
C THR A 123 7.26 6.30 -1.56
N GLY A 124 6.84 6.11 -0.30
CA GLY A 124 5.70 5.25 0.02
C GLY A 124 4.41 5.70 -0.67
N HIS A 125 4.19 7.02 -0.79
CA HIS A 125 3.03 7.56 -1.52
C HIS A 125 3.06 7.20 -3.00
N ARG A 126 4.23 7.27 -3.65
CA ARG A 126 4.39 6.95 -5.06
C ARG A 126 4.33 5.45 -5.33
N LEU A 127 4.88 4.60 -4.47
CA LEU A 127 4.68 3.14 -4.59
C LEU A 127 3.20 2.78 -4.54
N ARG A 128 2.44 3.40 -3.63
CA ARG A 128 0.99 3.26 -3.59
C ARG A 128 0.33 3.75 -4.88
N HIS A 129 0.71 4.94 -5.36
CA HIS A 129 0.16 5.50 -6.60
C HIS A 129 0.39 4.56 -7.78
N SER A 130 1.64 4.12 -7.98
CA SER A 130 2.04 3.21 -9.04
C SER A 130 1.33 1.87 -8.95
N ARG A 131 1.14 1.30 -7.74
CA ARG A 131 0.35 0.07 -7.60
C ARG A 131 -1.10 0.28 -8.00
N ILE A 132 -1.75 1.37 -7.59
CA ILE A 132 -3.14 1.64 -7.96
C ILE A 132 -3.24 1.81 -9.48
N THR A 133 -2.33 2.55 -10.11
CA THR A 133 -2.25 2.66 -11.58
C THR A 133 -2.12 1.28 -12.23
N GLN A 134 -1.21 0.44 -11.74
CA GLN A 134 -0.98 -0.90 -12.28
C GLN A 134 -2.22 -1.79 -12.16
N LEU A 135 -2.88 -1.81 -10.98
CA LEU A 135 -4.12 -2.57 -10.80
C LEU A 135 -5.25 -2.09 -11.73
N VAL A 136 -5.37 -0.78 -11.94
CA VAL A 136 -6.43 -0.20 -12.79
C VAL A 136 -6.21 -0.48 -14.28
N ASN A 137 -4.95 -0.48 -14.75
CA ASN A 137 -4.67 -0.44 -16.19
C ASN A 137 -4.00 -1.68 -16.76
N GLU A 138 -3.54 -2.59 -15.90
CA GLU A 138 -2.75 -3.76 -16.30
C GLU A 138 -3.33 -5.06 -15.72
N THR A 139 -4.53 -5.01 -15.14
CA THR A 139 -5.25 -6.18 -14.62
C THR A 139 -6.74 -6.05 -14.90
N ASP A 140 -7.45 -7.18 -14.91
CA ASP A 140 -8.91 -7.23 -15.10
C ASP A 140 -9.70 -6.92 -13.81
N MET A 141 -9.05 -6.34 -12.80
CA MET A 141 -9.72 -5.99 -11.56
C MET A 141 -10.77 -4.90 -11.78
N ASP A 142 -11.99 -5.14 -11.33
CA ASP A 142 -13.05 -4.14 -11.34
C ASP A 142 -12.61 -2.85 -10.62
N LEU A 143 -12.86 -1.71 -11.27
CA LEU A 143 -12.43 -0.40 -10.81
C LEU A 143 -12.97 -0.07 -9.41
N ASN A 144 -14.20 -0.51 -9.10
CA ASN A 144 -14.80 -0.29 -7.79
C ASN A 144 -14.17 -1.19 -6.71
N TRP A 145 -13.67 -2.38 -7.05
CA TRP A 145 -12.84 -3.19 -6.13
C TRP A 145 -11.49 -2.52 -5.86
N VAL A 146 -10.82 -1.98 -6.88
CA VAL A 146 -9.57 -1.22 -6.67
C VAL A 146 -9.83 0.03 -5.81
N ARG A 147 -10.94 0.74 -6.04
CA ARG A 147 -11.39 1.87 -5.20
C ARG A 147 -11.59 1.44 -3.74
N MET A 148 -12.19 0.27 -3.52
CA MET A 148 -12.36 -0.31 -2.19
C MET A 148 -11.01 -0.56 -1.53
N MET A 149 -10.08 -1.26 -2.18
CA MET A 149 -8.73 -1.55 -1.66
C MET A 149 -7.92 -0.28 -1.39
N ALA A 150 -8.00 0.70 -2.28
CA ALA A 150 -7.38 2.01 -2.08
C ALA A 150 -8.02 2.76 -0.89
N GLY A 151 -9.26 2.45 -0.50
CA GLY A 151 -9.97 3.24 0.51
C GLY A 151 -10.21 4.67 0.02
N HIS A 152 -10.65 4.80 -1.23
CA HIS A 152 -11.14 6.06 -1.79
C HIS A 152 -12.65 6.17 -1.55
N ALA A 153 -13.07 7.28 -0.93
CA ALA A 153 -14.48 7.55 -0.65
C ALA A 153 -15.32 7.70 -1.92
N LYS A 154 -14.75 8.35 -2.94
CA LYS A 154 -15.39 8.63 -4.22
C LYS A 154 -14.69 7.85 -5.32
N ILE A 155 -15.48 7.35 -6.27
CA ILE A 155 -14.96 6.64 -7.44
C ILE A 155 -14.10 7.57 -8.31
N ASP A 156 -14.44 8.86 -8.39
CA ASP A 156 -13.69 9.89 -9.11
C ASP A 156 -12.22 9.96 -8.73
N THR A 157 -11.88 9.71 -7.46
CA THR A 157 -10.48 9.66 -7.02
C THR A 157 -9.72 8.50 -7.66
N THR A 158 -10.40 7.38 -7.93
CA THR A 158 -9.79 6.21 -8.59
C THR A 158 -9.80 6.36 -10.11
N LEU A 159 -10.78 7.07 -10.69
CA LEU A 159 -10.81 7.41 -12.11
C LEU A 159 -9.56 8.19 -12.57
N GLN A 160 -8.95 8.99 -11.69
CA GLN A 160 -7.68 9.70 -11.97
C GLN A 160 -6.51 8.77 -12.35
N TYR A 161 -6.64 7.47 -12.09
CA TYR A 161 -5.62 6.47 -12.42
C TYR A 161 -5.90 5.76 -13.74
N VAL A 162 -7.10 5.88 -14.32
CA VAL A 162 -7.51 5.18 -15.54
C VAL A 162 -6.91 5.86 -16.76
N ARG A 163 -6.31 5.08 -17.67
CA ARG A 163 -5.90 5.54 -18.99
C ARG A 163 -7.08 5.47 -19.95
N GLU A 164 -7.30 6.53 -20.70
CA GLU A 164 -8.27 6.54 -21.79
C GLU A 164 -7.65 5.90 -23.03
N ASP A 165 -8.26 4.82 -23.51
CA ASP A 165 -7.83 4.11 -24.72
C ASP A 165 -9.07 3.61 -25.49
N TRP A 166 -9.35 4.25 -26.63
CA TRP A 166 -10.50 3.90 -27.47
C TRP A 166 -10.35 2.55 -28.18
N GLY A 167 -9.14 2.07 -28.41
CA GLY A 167 -8.89 0.75 -28.98
C GLY A 167 -9.30 -0.34 -27.99
N LEU A 168 -8.83 -0.24 -26.75
CA LEU A 168 -9.24 -1.15 -25.68
C LEU A 168 -10.75 -1.10 -25.41
N ALA A 169 -11.36 0.09 -25.48
CA ALA A 169 -12.81 0.24 -25.32
C ALA A 169 -13.60 -0.45 -26.42
N HIS A 170 -13.12 -0.39 -27.67
CA HIS A 170 -13.70 -1.09 -28.81
C HIS A 170 -13.59 -2.61 -28.63
N ASP A 171 -12.39 -3.12 -28.36
CA ASP A 171 -12.14 -4.56 -28.20
C ASP A 171 -12.98 -5.13 -27.04
N ALA A 172 -13.02 -4.44 -25.90
CA ALA A 172 -13.84 -4.84 -24.75
C ALA A 172 -15.35 -4.88 -25.05
N TYR A 173 -15.87 -3.99 -25.91
CA TYR A 173 -17.27 -4.01 -26.32
C TYR A 173 -17.59 -5.26 -27.16
N HIS A 174 -16.74 -5.60 -28.11
CA HIS A 174 -16.93 -6.77 -28.96
C HIS A 174 -16.80 -8.07 -28.14
N ASP A 175 -15.77 -8.17 -27.29
CA ASP A 175 -15.60 -9.33 -26.39
C ASP A 175 -16.83 -9.55 -25.49
N ALA A 176 -17.47 -8.47 -25.02
CA ALA A 176 -18.63 -8.55 -24.13
C ALA A 176 -19.96 -8.83 -24.84
N THR A 177 -20.07 -8.58 -26.14
CA THR A 177 -21.35 -8.64 -26.88
C THR A 177 -21.41 -9.74 -27.93
N GLU A 178 -20.26 -10.27 -28.35
CA GLU A 178 -20.14 -11.31 -29.39
C GLU A 178 -19.69 -12.67 -28.84
N GLY A 179 -19.43 -12.76 -27.53
CA GLY A 179 -19.06 -13.98 -26.78
C GLY A 179 -20.23 -14.83 -26.29
#